data_AF-A0A174MQF7-F1
#
_entry.id   AF-A0A174MQF7-F1
#
_cell.length_a   1.000
_cell.length_b   1.000
_cell.length_c   1.000
_cell.angle_alpha   90.00
_cell.angle_beta   90.00
_cell.angle_gamma   90.00
#
_symmetry.space_group_name_H-M   'P 1'
#
loop_
_entity.id
_entity.type
_entity.pdbx_description
1 polymer ?
#
loop_
_entity_poly.entity_id
_entity_poly.type
_entity_poly.pdbx_seq_one_letter_code
_entity_poly.pdbx_strand_id
1 'polypeptide(L)'
;MLGFRALCDNYEDILDLGDCKNIRVADLSDGKANDDGYRGVHVHFQLSNYHYPIEIQYNTYYDRQLNNWLHKYIYKHDYENKVGRTLRKRSDMMKIEFL
;
A
#
# COMPACT_ATOMS: atom_id res chain seq x y z
N MET A 1 -14.03 5.67 -9.57
CA MET A 1 -13.24 6.04 -8.39
C MET A 1 -12.02 6.81 -8.85
N LEU A 2 -11.69 7.94 -8.21
CA LEU A 2 -10.53 8.77 -8.55
C LEU A 2 -9.39 8.39 -7.61
N GLY A 3 -8.26 7.93 -8.16
CA GLY A 3 -7.14 7.41 -7.38
C GLY A 3 -5.92 8.32 -7.46
N PHE A 4 -5.38 8.70 -6.31
CA PHE A 4 -4.09 9.37 -6.17
C PHE A 4 -3.08 8.48 -5.45
N ARG A 5 -1.80 8.79 -5.62
CA ARG A 5 -0.72 8.21 -4.82
C ARG A 5 0.06 9.33 -4.16
N ALA A 6 0.37 9.14 -2.89
CA ALA A 6 1.18 10.05 -2.10
C ALA A 6 2.29 9.27 -1.38
N LEU A 7 3.41 9.94 -1.15
CA LEU A 7 4.47 9.44 -0.28
C LEU A 7 4.28 10.00 1.12
N CYS A 8 4.66 9.22 2.13
CA CYS A 8 4.66 9.61 3.54
C CYS A 8 5.94 9.09 4.21
N ASP A 9 6.36 9.72 5.30
CA ASP A 9 7.54 9.27 6.06
C ASP A 9 7.22 7.99 6.87
N ASN A 10 6.04 7.98 7.50
CA ASN A 10 5.47 6.83 8.19
C ASN A 10 3.94 6.81 7.99
N TYR A 11 3.26 5.80 8.54
CA TYR A 11 1.82 5.63 8.38
C TYR A 11 0.99 6.18 9.55
N GLU A 12 1.60 6.64 10.65
CA GLU A 12 0.91 6.97 11.91
C GLU A 12 -0.18 8.04 11.69
N ASP A 13 0.20 9.20 11.15
CA ASP A 13 -0.74 10.30 10.88
C ASP A 13 -1.87 9.91 9.90
N ILE A 14 -1.60 8.97 8.99
CA ILE A 14 -2.57 8.52 7.99
C ILE A 14 -3.57 7.54 8.61
N LEU A 15 -3.12 6.69 9.53
CA LEU A 15 -3.98 5.76 10.25
C LEU A 15 -4.96 6.51 11.15
N ASP A 16 -4.53 7.61 11.77
CA ASP A 16 -5.36 8.48 12.62
C ASP A 16 -6.52 9.15 11.86
N LEU A 17 -6.46 9.23 10.52
CA LEU A 17 -7.58 9.70 9.70
C LEU A 17 -8.80 8.77 9.76
N GLY A 18 -8.66 7.55 10.28
CA GLY A 18 -9.75 6.59 10.45
C GLY A 18 -10.90 7.10 11.31
N ASP A 19 -10.63 8.03 12.23
CA ASP A 19 -11.63 8.63 13.12
C ASP A 19 -12.42 9.78 12.46
N CYS A 20 -12.03 10.19 11.25
CA CYS A 20 -12.69 11.27 10.53
C CYS A 20 -13.97 10.82 9.83
N LYS A 21 -15.02 11.63 9.90
CA LYS A 21 -16.27 11.39 9.20
C LYS A 21 -16.05 11.28 7.69
N ASN A 22 -16.72 10.32 7.05
CA ASN A 22 -16.66 10.05 5.60
C ASN A 22 -15.29 9.56 5.10
N ILE A 23 -14.37 9.24 6.00
CA ILE A 23 -13.09 8.61 5.70
C ILE A 23 -13.15 7.14 6.13
N ARG A 24 -12.56 6.28 5.30
CA ARG A 24 -12.27 4.89 5.64
C ARG A 24 -10.81 4.63 5.34
N VAL A 25 -10.09 4.12 6.33
CA VAL A 25 -8.69 3.70 6.17
C VAL A 25 -8.64 2.19 6.03
N ALA A 26 -7.92 1.72 5.01
CA ALA A 26 -7.54 0.34 4.84
C ALA A 26 -6.04 0.22 5.13
N ASP A 27 -5.72 -0.34 6.29
CA ASP A 27 -4.36 -0.60 6.70
C ASP A 27 -3.84 -1.88 6.03
N LEU A 28 -2.85 -1.72 5.15
CA LEU A 28 -2.12 -2.80 4.49
C LEU A 28 -0.62 -2.69 4.83
N SER A 29 -0.26 -2.00 5.92
CA SER A 29 1.12 -1.82 6.38
C SER A 29 1.77 -3.12 6.83
N ASP A 30 0.97 -4.14 7.15
CA ASP A 30 1.41 -5.52 7.39
C ASP A 30 1.12 -6.49 6.23
N GLY A 31 0.52 -5.98 5.16
CA GLY A 31 0.18 -6.72 3.95
C GLY A 31 -1.30 -7.03 3.80
N LYS A 32 -1.65 -7.57 2.62
CA LYS A 32 -3.01 -8.00 2.29
C LYS A 32 -3.33 -9.34 2.94
N ALA A 33 -4.62 -9.67 3.05
CA ALA A 33 -5.08 -10.99 3.49
C ALA A 33 -4.43 -12.14 2.69
N ASN A 34 -4.36 -11.98 1.37
CA ASN A 34 -3.53 -12.81 0.49
C ASN A 34 -2.21 -12.09 0.24
N ASP A 35 -1.29 -12.20 1.21
CA ASP A 35 -0.03 -11.46 1.24
C ASP A 35 0.86 -11.77 0.02
N ASP A 36 0.96 -10.80 -0.87
CA ASP A 36 1.80 -10.78 -2.08
C ASP A 36 3.11 -9.99 -1.86
N GLY A 37 3.39 -9.55 -0.62
CA GLY A 37 4.51 -8.69 -0.28
C GLY A 37 4.24 -7.20 -0.48
N TYR A 38 3.05 -6.78 -0.94
CA TYR A 38 2.66 -5.38 -1.00
C TYR A 38 2.49 -4.79 0.40
N ARG A 39 2.89 -3.54 0.59
CA ARG A 39 2.68 -2.76 1.83
C ARG A 39 2.17 -1.36 1.52
N GLY A 40 1.31 -0.78 2.36
CA GLY A 40 0.82 0.59 2.19
C GLY A 40 -0.44 0.87 3.00
N VAL A 41 -0.94 2.10 2.97
CA VAL A 41 -2.23 2.46 3.61
C VAL A 41 -3.10 3.16 2.58
N HIS A 42 -4.36 2.73 2.44
CA HIS A 42 -5.30 3.32 1.48
C HIS A 42 -6.36 4.10 2.23
N VAL A 43 -6.54 5.36 1.87
CA VAL A 43 -7.56 6.25 2.44
C VAL A 43 -8.65 6.44 1.40
N HIS A 44 -9.87 6.06 1.75
CA HIS A 44 -11.05 6.29 0.95
C HIS A 44 -11.87 7.44 1.54
N PHE A 45 -12.22 8.40 0.71
CA PHE A 45 -13.13 9.48 1.08
C PHE A 45 -14.36 9.47 0.18
N GLN A 46 -15.54 9.53 0.79
CA GLN A 46 -16.79 9.71 0.05
C GLN A 46 -17.81 10.48 0.88
N LEU A 47 -18.13 11.71 0.46
CA LEU A 47 -19.07 12.59 1.17
C LEU A 47 -20.48 11.99 1.31
N SER A 48 -20.96 11.29 0.26
CA SER A 48 -22.20 10.51 0.27
C SER A 48 -22.24 9.56 -0.93
N ASN A 49 -23.26 8.69 -1.00
CA ASN A 49 -23.49 7.80 -2.15
C ASN A 49 -23.70 8.52 -3.50
N TYR A 50 -24.07 9.81 -3.49
CA TYR A 50 -24.20 10.64 -4.70
C TYR A 50 -22.90 11.35 -5.13
N HIS A 51 -21.84 11.25 -4.34
CA HIS A 51 -20.55 11.89 -4.63
C HIS A 51 -19.55 10.84 -5.10
N TYR A 52 -18.65 11.26 -5.99
CA TYR A 52 -17.62 10.39 -6.53
C TYR A 52 -16.61 10.00 -5.45
N PRO A 53 -16.33 8.71 -5.22
CA PRO A 53 -15.37 8.28 -4.23
C PRO A 53 -13.94 8.59 -4.69
N ILE A 54 -13.14 9.07 -3.75
CA ILE A 54 -11.71 9.36 -3.92
C ILE A 54 -10.92 8.34 -3.09
N GLU A 55 -9.85 7.82 -3.67
CA GLU A 55 -8.88 6.96 -3.00
C GLU A 55 -7.50 7.63 -3.05
N ILE A 56 -6.80 7.63 -1.92
CA ILE A 56 -5.40 8.05 -1.84
C ILE A 56 -4.59 6.87 -1.29
N GLN A 57 -3.62 6.40 -2.06
CA GLN A 57 -2.70 5.34 -1.65
C GLN A 57 -1.43 5.98 -1.10
N TYR A 58 -1.18 5.78 0.19
CA TYR A 58 0.02 6.21 0.88
C TYR A 58 1.05 5.08 0.92
N ASN A 59 2.28 5.42 0.55
CA ASN A 59 3.43 4.54 0.68
C ASN A 59 4.59 5.28 1.32
N THR A 60 5.34 4.60 2.20
CA THR A 60 6.71 5.04 2.49
C THR A 60 7.55 4.99 1.22
N TYR A 61 8.63 5.77 1.18
CA TYR A 61 9.56 5.74 0.05
C TYR A 61 10.10 4.31 -0.20
N TYR A 62 10.49 3.62 0.87
CA TYR A 62 10.94 2.23 0.84
C TYR A 62 9.88 1.29 0.25
N ASP A 63 8.65 1.35 0.77
CA ASP A 63 7.57 0.51 0.28
C ASP A 63 7.24 0.81 -1.17
N ARG A 64 7.30 2.07 -1.61
CA ARG A 64 7.05 2.45 -2.99
C ARG A 64 8.04 1.78 -3.94
N GLN A 65 9.33 1.78 -3.61
CA GLN A 65 10.38 1.15 -4.41
C GLN A 65 10.14 -0.36 -4.54
N LEU A 66 9.91 -1.06 -3.42
CA LEU A 66 9.69 -2.50 -3.46
C LEU A 66 8.33 -2.85 -4.09
N ASN A 67 7.26 -2.11 -3.82
CA ASN A 67 5.98 -2.33 -4.47
C ASN A 67 6.07 -2.17 -5.99
N ASN A 68 6.82 -1.17 -6.49
CA ASN A 68 7.08 -1.01 -7.92
C ASN A 68 7.86 -2.19 -8.50
N TRP A 69 8.87 -2.66 -7.79
CA TRP A 69 9.68 -3.80 -8.20
C TRP A 69 8.83 -5.09 -8.25
N LEU A 70 8.08 -5.39 -7.19
CA LEU A 70 7.16 -6.53 -7.13
C LEU A 70 6.10 -6.46 -8.22
N HIS A 71 5.52 -5.28 -8.45
CA HIS A 71 4.53 -5.08 -9.50
C HIS A 71 5.11 -5.33 -10.89
N LYS A 72 6.36 -4.91 -11.15
CA LYS A 72 7.02 -5.08 -12.45
C LYS A 72 7.43 -6.53 -12.70
N TYR A 73 8.00 -7.22 -11.72
CA TYR A 73 8.69 -8.50 -11.92
C TYR A 73 7.95 -9.73 -11.38
N ILE A 74 7.03 -9.57 -10.43
CA ILE A 74 6.29 -10.67 -9.83
C ILE A 74 4.83 -10.67 -10.30
N TYR A 75 4.10 -9.58 -10.03
CA TYR A 75 2.67 -9.51 -10.27
C TYR A 75 2.29 -9.69 -11.75
N LYS A 76 3.02 -9.04 -12.67
CA LYS A 76 2.76 -9.14 -14.12
C LYS A 76 3.13 -10.48 -14.74
N HIS A 77 3.75 -11.38 -13.98
CA HIS A 77 4.27 -12.66 -14.46
C HIS A 77 3.60 -13.88 -13.81
N ASP A 78 2.48 -13.66 -13.10
CA ASP A 78 1.63 -14.71 -12.52
C ASP A 78 2.37 -15.67 -11.56
N TYR A 79 3.42 -15.17 -10.90
CA TYR A 79 4.08 -15.92 -9.83
C TYR A 79 3.17 -16.02 -8.60
N GLU A 80 3.32 -17.10 -7.84
CA GLU A 80 2.61 -17.28 -6.57
C GLU A 80 2.92 -16.14 -5.58
N ASN A 81 1.90 -15.68 -4.85
CA ASN A 81 2.03 -14.64 -3.81
C ASN A 81 3.14 -14.94 -2.78
N LYS A 82 3.41 -16.22 -2.51
CA LYS A 82 4.50 -16.67 -1.63
C LYS A 82 5.86 -16.14 -2.07
N VAL A 83 6.10 -15.98 -3.38
CA VAL A 83 7.34 -15.42 -3.92
C VAL A 83 7.50 -13.98 -3.48
N GLY A 84 6.49 -13.14 -3.72
CA GLY A 84 6.50 -11.72 -3.32
C GLY A 84 6.64 -11.54 -1.82
N ARG A 85 5.90 -12.33 -1.02
CA ARG A 85 6.01 -12.35 0.44
C ARG A 85 7.42 -12.73 0.92
N THR A 86 8.05 -13.71 0.29
CA THR A 86 9.41 -14.14 0.67
C THR A 86 10.43 -13.04 0.36
N LEU A 87 10.27 -12.35 -0.77
CA LEU A 87 11.14 -11.23 -1.15
C LEU A 87 10.99 -10.05 -0.19
N ARG A 88 9.76 -9.69 0.19
CA ARG A 88 9.49 -8.67 1.21
C ARG A 88 10.19 -8.98 2.54
N LYS A 89 10.02 -10.19 3.05
CA LYS A 89 10.69 -10.58 4.31
C LYS A 89 12.22 -10.45 4.23
N ARG A 90 12.82 -10.82 3.09
CA ARG A 90 14.27 -10.70 2.89
C ARG A 90 14.71 -9.23 2.78
N SER A 91 13.96 -8.40 2.06
CA SER A 91 14.30 -6.98 1.91
C SER A 91 14.23 -6.25 3.24
N ASP A 92 13.22 -6.56 4.07
CA ASP A 92 13.03 -5.92 5.38
C ASP A 92 14.17 -6.31 6.34
N MET A 93 14.61 -7.58 6.30
CA MET A 93 15.76 -8.06 7.08
C MET A 93 17.08 -7.44 6.65
N MET A 94 17.29 -7.24 5.34
CA MET A 94 18.56 -6.78 4.78
C MET A 94 18.61 -5.26 4.55
N LYS A 95 17.49 -4.55 4.73
CA LYS A 95 17.29 -3.13 4.35
C LYS A 95 17.79 -2.81 2.93
N ILE A 96 17.50 -3.70 1.98
CA ILE A 96 17.92 -3.51 0.59
C ILE A 96 17.05 -2.44 -0.05
N GLU A 97 17.68 -1.37 -0.51
CA GLU A 97 17.06 -0.37 -1.38
C GLU A 97 17.14 -0.85 -2.83
N PHE A 98 16.00 -0.86 -3.50
CA PHE A 98 15.93 -1.14 -4.94
C PHE A 98 16.14 0.19 -5.67
N LEU A 99 17.29 0.32 -6.34
CA LEU A 99 17.68 1.48 -7.17
C LEU A 99 16.89 1.52 -8.49
#